data_AF-A0A9P5NB24-F1
#
_entry.id   AF-A0A9P5NB24-F1
#
_cell.length_a   1.000
_cell.length_b   1.000
_cell.length_c   1.000
_cell.angle_alpha   90.00
_cell.angle_beta   90.00
_cell.angle_gamma   90.00
#
_symmetry.space_group_name_H-M   'P 1'
#
loop_
_entity.id
_entity.type
_entity.pdbx_description
1 polymer ?
#
loop_
_entity_poly.entity_id
_entity_poly.type
_entity_poly.pdbx_seq_one_letter_code
_entity_poly.pdbx_strand_id
1 'polypeptide(L)'
;EGYFALAIIQGNVTLIHVPNTTFYSALTPIEVTVFQYEFAAIFRLLESRTLHPSDVEFLEKIDHSKVYYEGGEQLVLDRSVRQRMSQHDSQRRRRR
;
A
#
# COMPACT_ATOMS: atom_id res chain seq x y z
N GLU A 1 -15.86 -1.16 -3.26
CA GLU A 1 -15.23 0.00 -3.93
C GLU A 1 -14.30 0.67 -2.93
N GLY A 2 -13.05 0.92 -3.29
CA GLY A 2 -11.99 1.42 -2.41
C GLY A 2 -10.93 2.11 -3.25
N TYR A 3 -9.70 2.26 -2.77
CA TYR A 3 -8.56 2.66 -3.60
C TYR A 3 -7.27 2.02 -3.11
N PHE A 4 -6.34 1.77 -4.03
CA PHE A 4 -4.99 1.35 -3.68
C PHE A 4 -4.10 2.56 -3.41
N ALA A 5 -3.15 2.41 -2.50
CA ALA A 5 -2.15 3.42 -2.20
C ALA A 5 -0.82 2.79 -1.80
N LEU A 6 0.28 3.48 -2.07
CA LEU A 6 1.53 3.24 -1.36
C LEU A 6 1.48 3.98 -0.03
N ALA A 7 1.78 3.28 1.04
CA ALA A 7 1.84 3.85 2.37
C ALA A 7 3.07 3.36 3.12
N ILE A 8 3.43 4.09 4.16
CA ILE A 8 4.38 3.64 5.15
C ILE A 8 3.61 3.04 6.29
N ILE A 9 3.95 1.81 6.66
CA ILE A 9 3.47 1.19 7.89
C ILE A 9 4.70 0.75 8.67
N GLN A 10 4.85 1.24 9.90
CA GLN A 10 5.99 0.90 10.78
C GLN A 10 7.37 1.12 10.12
N GLY A 11 7.47 2.12 9.23
CA GLY A 11 8.71 2.47 8.54
C GLY A 11 8.98 1.75 7.22
N ASN A 12 8.13 0.79 6.82
CA ASN A 12 8.26 0.07 5.55
C ASN A 12 7.27 0.60 4.52
N VAL A 13 7.72 0.79 3.27
CA VAL A 13 6.83 1.13 2.16
C VAL A 13 6.06 -0.13 1.76
N THR A 14 4.73 -0.08 1.82
CA THR A 14 3.85 -1.20 1.49
C THR A 14 2.71 -0.75 0.57
N LEU A 15 2.15 -1.71 -0.16
CA LEU A 15 0.93 -1.51 -0.91
C LEU A 15 -0.26 -1.76 0.01
N ILE A 16 -1.21 -0.84 0.05
CA ILE A 16 -2.44 -1.00 0.81
C ILE A 16 -3.67 -0.77 -0.06
N HIS A 17 -4.78 -1.39 0.31
CA HIS A 17 -6.11 -1.09 -0.20
C HIS A 17 -6.95 -0.51 0.93
N VAL A 18 -7.53 0.66 0.68
CA VAL A 18 -8.43 1.35 1.61
C VAL A 18 -9.85 1.21 1.09
N PRO A 19 -10.75 0.52 1.81
CA PRO A 19 -12.15 0.48 1.43
C PRO A 19 -12.78 1.87 1.52
N ASN A 20 -13.71 2.18 0.61
CA ASN A 20 -14.37 3.50 0.59
C ASN A 20 -15.34 3.71 1.76
N THR A 21 -15.62 2.66 2.52
CA THR A 21 -16.38 2.70 3.79
C THR A 21 -15.56 3.29 4.93
N THR A 22 -14.24 3.39 4.77
CA THR A 22 -13.34 3.87 5.81
C THR A 22 -13.14 5.38 5.70
N PHE A 23 -13.70 6.14 6.65
CA PHE A 23 -13.48 7.58 6.74
C PHE A 23 -12.07 7.88 7.26
N TYR A 24 -11.25 8.51 6.43
CA TYR A 24 -9.93 9.00 6.84
C TYR A 24 -10.10 10.26 7.69
N SER A 25 -9.94 10.13 9.01
CA SER A 25 -9.83 11.27 9.92
C SER A 25 -8.64 11.06 10.85
N ALA A 26 -8.01 12.14 11.32
CA ALA A 26 -6.86 12.08 12.24
C ALA A 26 -7.19 11.41 13.60
N LEU A 27 -8.47 11.19 13.88
CA LEU A 27 -8.97 10.66 15.15
C LEU A 27 -9.60 9.27 15.02
N THR A 28 -9.80 8.76 13.81
CA THR A 28 -10.46 7.49 13.58
C THR A 28 -9.48 6.46 13.02
N PRO A 29 -9.37 5.29 13.65
CA PRO A 29 -8.62 4.19 13.08
C PRO A 29 -9.16 3.81 11.69
N ILE A 30 -8.27 3.49 10.77
CA ILE A 30 -8.57 3.19 9.38
C ILE A 30 -8.35 1.69 9.18
N GLU A 31 -9.40 0.99 8.77
CA GLU A 31 -9.27 -0.38 8.29
C GLU A 31 -8.62 -0.36 6.89
N VAL A 32 -7.46 -1.02 6.78
CA VAL A 32 -6.75 -1.18 5.51
C VAL A 32 -6.38 -2.63 5.30
N THR A 33 -6.35 -3.01 4.04
CA THR A 33 -5.83 -4.30 3.61
C THR A 33 -4.39 -4.12 3.17
N VAL A 34 -3.45 -4.81 3.82
CA VAL A 34 -2.02 -4.71 3.56
C VAL A 34 -1.59 -5.83 2.63
N PHE A 35 -0.82 -5.46 1.61
CA PHE A 35 -0.20 -6.40 0.69
C PHE A 35 1.30 -6.42 0.90
N GLN A 36 1.85 -7.62 1.06
CA GLN A 36 3.28 -7.83 1.19
C GLN A 36 3.89 -8.08 -0.18
N TYR A 37 5.01 -7.41 -0.46
CA TYR A 37 5.84 -7.72 -1.61
C TYR A 37 6.49 -9.09 -1.45
N GLU A 38 6.28 -9.97 -2.43
CA GLU A 38 6.88 -11.29 -2.49
C GLU A 38 8.05 -11.31 -3.49
N PHE A 39 8.11 -12.27 -4.42
CA PHE A 39 9.10 -12.30 -5.50
C PHE A 39 8.48 -11.85 -6.83
N ALA A 40 9.33 -11.55 -7.80
CA ALA A 40 8.93 -11.26 -9.18
C ALA A 40 7.86 -10.16 -9.33
N ALA A 41 7.80 -9.19 -8.40
CA ALA A 41 6.82 -8.12 -8.40
C ALA A 41 5.36 -8.50 -8.11
N ILE A 42 5.18 -9.68 -7.51
CA ILE A 42 3.91 -10.14 -6.99
C ILE A 42 3.75 -9.61 -5.56
N PHE A 43 2.55 -9.13 -5.27
CA PHE A 43 2.12 -8.67 -3.96
C PHE A 43 1.00 -9.60 -3.50
N ARG A 44 1.19 -10.24 -2.35
CA ARG A 44 0.17 -11.11 -1.78
C ARG A 44 -0.57 -10.39 -0.67
N LEU A 45 -1.87 -10.62 -0.57
CA LEU A 45 -2.64 -10.24 0.61
C LEU A 45 -1.95 -10.80 1.87
N LEU A 46 -1.57 -9.91 2.78
CA LEU A 46 -0.99 -10.30 4.06
C LEU A 46 -2.09 -10.38 5.12
N GLU A 47 -2.74 -9.25 5.37
CA GLU A 47 -3.78 -9.12 6.40
C GLU A 47 -4.63 -7.87 6.16
N SER A 48 -5.85 -7.87 6.69
CA SER A 48 -6.62 -6.65 6.92
C SER A 48 -6.45 -6.24 8.37
N ARG A 49 -6.02 -5.00 8.60
CA ARG A 49 -5.79 -4.48 9.95
C ARG A 49 -6.29 -3.05 10.10
N THR A 50 -6.69 -2.74 11.31
CA THR A 50 -7.08 -1.39 11.71
C THR A 50 -5.84 -0.63 12.17
N LEU A 51 -5.52 0.47 11.50
CA LEU A 51 -4.36 1.32 11.77
C LEU A 51 -4.79 2.63 12.40
N HIS A 52 -4.05 3.09 13.41
CA HIS A 52 -4.17 4.47 13.83
C HIS A 52 -3.61 5.38 12.72
N PRO A 53 -4.20 6.55 12.44
CA PRO A 53 -3.69 7.49 11.43
C PRO A 53 -2.22 7.89 11.63
N SER A 54 -1.73 7.88 12.89
CA SER A 54 -0.32 8.13 13.21
C SER A 54 0.64 7.00 12.82
N ASP A 55 0.13 5.78 12.63
CA ASP A 55 0.94 4.59 12.29
C ASP A 55 1.05 4.38 10.77
N VAL A 56 0.27 5.14 9.99
CA VAL A 56 0.19 5.03 8.53
C VAL A 56 0.43 6.38 7.85
N GLU A 57 1.45 6.44 7.00
CA GLU A 57 1.74 7.62 6.19
C GLU A 57 1.42 7.33 4.73
N PHE A 58 0.38 7.97 4.19
CA PHE A 58 -0.01 7.81 2.78
C PHE A 58 0.97 8.56 1.88
N LEU A 59 1.65 7.84 0.97
CA LEU A 59 2.62 8.42 0.05
C LEU A 59 1.97 8.85 -1.27
N GLU A 60 1.31 7.90 -1.94
CA GLU A 60 0.61 8.15 -3.19
C GLU A 60 -0.59 7.22 -3.35
N LYS A 61 -1.64 7.73 -4.01
CA LYS A 61 -2.75 6.88 -4.47
C LYS A 61 -2.35 6.20 -5.78
N ILE A 62 -2.73 4.94 -5.91
CA ILE A 62 -2.52 4.13 -7.11
C ILE A 62 -3.84 4.00 -7.84
N ASP A 63 -3.78 4.29 -9.14
CA ASP A 63 -4.88 4.04 -10.05
C ASP A 63 -5.12 2.53 -10.18
N HIS A 64 -6.37 2.09 -10.05
CA HIS A 64 -6.75 0.69 -10.19
C HIS A 64 -6.31 0.06 -11.51
N SER A 65 -6.23 0.84 -12.60
CA SER A 65 -5.74 0.35 -13.90
C SER A 65 -4.28 -0.11 -13.88
N LYS A 66 -3.52 0.24 -12.82
CA LYS A 66 -2.12 -0.11 -12.60
C LYS A 66 -1.93 -1.28 -11.62
N VAL A 67 -3.03 -1.90 -11.20
CA VAL A 67 -3.07 -3.05 -10.29
C VAL A 67 -3.76 -4.19 -11.01
N TYR A 68 -3.04 -5.30 -11.21
CA TYR A 68 -3.53 -6.47 -11.93
C TYR A 68 -3.70 -7.63 -10.95
N TYR A 69 -4.85 -8.31 -10.98
CA TYR A 69 -5.05 -9.53 -10.21
C TYR A 69 -4.45 -10.71 -10.99
N GLU A 70 -3.47 -11.40 -10.42
CA GLU A 70 -2.82 -12.56 -11.04
C GLU A 70 -3.48 -13.90 -10.63
N GLY A 71 -4.41 -13.86 -9.68
CA GLY A 71 -5.20 -15.00 -9.24
C GLY A 71 -5.45 -14.95 -7.73
N GLY A 72 -6.71 -15.13 -7.32
CA GLY A 72 -7.09 -15.11 -5.91
C GLY A 72 -6.65 -13.84 -5.18
N GLU A 73 -5.66 -13.99 -4.30
CA GLU A 73 -5.14 -12.97 -3.38
C GLU A 73 -3.82 -12.32 -3.85
N GLN A 74 -3.38 -12.60 -5.08
CA GLN A 74 -2.15 -12.07 -5.66
C GLN A 74 -2.41 -10.89 -6.60
N LEU A 75 -1.62 -9.85 -6.42
CA LEU A 75 -1.64 -8.61 -7.19
C LEU A 75 -0.27 -8.37 -7.82
N VAL A 76 -0.28 -7.89 -9.06
CA VAL A 76 0.90 -7.40 -9.76
C VAL A 76 0.72 -5.92 -10.02
N LEU A 77 1.76 -5.14 -9.70
CA LEU A 77 1.78 -3.72 -9.96
C LEU A 77 2.41 -3.42 -11.32
N ASP A 78 1.87 -2.43 -12.01
CA ASP A 78 2.51 -1.87 -13.19
C ASP A 78 3.97 -1.46 -12.89
N ARG A 79 4.83 -1.54 -13.90
CA ARG A 79 6.26 -1.21 -13.76
C ARG A 79 6.47 0.20 -13.22
N SER A 80 5.64 1.16 -13.63
CA SER A 80 5.74 2.55 -13.18
C SER A 80 5.53 2.70 -11.68
N VAL A 81 4.56 1.96 -11.11
CA VAL A 81 4.27 1.99 -9.67
C VAL A 81 5.40 1.33 -8.88
N ARG A 82 5.93 0.21 -9.37
CA ARG A 82 7.09 -0.47 -8.74
C ARG A 82 8.33 0.41 -8.69
N GLN A 83 8.58 1.15 -9.76
CA GLN A 83 9.69 2.09 -9.80
C GLN A 83 9.54 3.20 -8.75
N ARG A 84 8.33 3.75 -8.58
CA ARG A 84 8.05 4.75 -7.54
C ARG A 84 8.15 4.18 -6.13
N MET A 85 7.65 2.97 -5.91
CA MET A 85 7.81 2.27 -4.62
C MET A 85 9.30 2.13 -4.26
N SER A 86 10.13 1.70 -5.21
CA SER A 86 11.58 1.61 -5.02
C SER A 86 12.22 2.99 -4.77
N GLN A 87 11.76 4.04 -5.45
CA GLN A 87 12.23 5.41 -5.19
C GLN A 87 11.90 5.88 -3.78
N HIS A 88 10.68 5.61 -3.29
CA HIS A 88 10.29 5.96 -1.91
C HIS A 88 11.16 5.22 -0.88
N ASP A 89 11.43 3.93 -1.10
CA ASP A 89 12.32 3.15 -0.23
C ASP A 89 13.76 3.73 -0.24
N SER A 90 14.27 4.02 -1.44
CA SER A 90 15.61 4.59 -1.65
C SER A 90 15.79 5.95 -0.98
N GLN A 91 14.80 6.83 -1.12
CA GLN A 91 14.82 8.16 -0.50
C GLN A 91 14.84 8.08 1.02
N ARG A 92 14.18 7.08 1.62
CA ARG A 92 14.19 6.89 3.07
C ARG A 92 15.52 6.37 3.57
N ARG A 93 16.15 5.42 2.88
CA ARG A 93 17.50 4.94 3.24
C ARG A 93 18.56 6.04 3.22
N ARG A 94 18.36 7.10 2.42
CA ARG A 94 19.25 8.26 2.36
C ARG A 94 19.01 9.32 3.44
N ARG A 95 17.86 9.27 4.13
CA ARG A 95 17.44 10.23 5.17
C ARG A 95 17.66 9.72 6.59
N ARG A 96 18.07 8.46 6.75
CA ARG A 96 18.53 7.86 8.02
C ARG A 96 20.04 7.95 8.09
#